data_AF-A0A9R0VNQ4-F1
#
_entry.id   AF-A0A9R0VNQ4-F1
#
_cell.length_a   1.000
_cell.length_b   1.000
_cell.length_c   1.000
_cell.angle_alpha   90.00
_cell.angle_beta   90.00
_cell.angle_gamma   90.00
#
_symmetry.space_group_name_H-M   'P 1'
#
loop_
_entity.id
_entity.type
_entity.pdbx_description
1 polymer ?
#
loop_
_entity_poly.entity_id
_entity_poly.type
_entity_poly.pdbx_seq_one_letter_code
_entity_poly.pdbx_strand_id
1 'polypeptide(L)'
;MATATSPLLSLSSLSASLPSPSRAPASLSLRAVAPQARLSTSYAAFPIGGFGASPSTGRLRRRGLQVVCAAEPPKTGRQPDSVKKRERQNDRHRIRNHARKAEMRTRMKKVFRALEKLRKKADAQPEEIIEIEKMISEAYKAIDKTVKVGAMHRNTGDHRKSRLARRKKAIEIIRGWYVPNAEPAAAA
;
A
#
# COMPACT_ATOMS: atom_id res chain seq x y z
N MET A 1 -63.86 -14.17 -21.34
CA MET A 1 -64.70 -12.95 -21.25
C MET A 1 -64.42 -12.29 -19.90
N ALA A 2 -63.81 -11.09 -19.94
CA ALA A 2 -63.75 -10.06 -18.87
C ALA A 2 -63.06 -10.44 -17.52
N THR A 3 -62.29 -9.62 -16.81
CA THR A 3 -61.70 -8.28 -16.98
C THR A 3 -60.66 -8.10 -15.84
N ALA A 4 -59.66 -7.24 -16.08
CA ALA A 4 -58.58 -6.88 -15.18
C ALA A 4 -59.03 -6.15 -13.90
N THR A 5 -58.20 -6.20 -12.84
CA THR A 5 -57.86 -5.04 -11.98
C THR A 5 -56.73 -5.40 -10.99
N SER A 6 -55.62 -4.68 -11.10
CA SER A 6 -54.51 -4.60 -10.13
C SER A 6 -54.83 -3.59 -9.01
N PRO A 7 -54.25 -3.74 -7.82
CA PRO A 7 -54.04 -2.59 -6.94
C PRO A 7 -52.56 -2.27 -6.74
N LEU A 8 -52.24 -1.01 -7.00
CA LEU A 8 -51.01 -0.31 -6.68
C LEU A 8 -50.94 -0.12 -5.16
N LEU A 9 -49.83 -0.49 -4.53
CA LEU A 9 -49.47 0.02 -3.21
C LEU A 9 -48.03 0.54 -3.25
N SER A 10 -48.01 1.88 -3.36
CA SER A 10 -46.90 2.78 -3.07
C SER A 10 -46.47 2.63 -1.61
N LEU A 11 -45.18 2.42 -1.38
CA LEU A 11 -44.56 2.70 -0.08
C LEU A 11 -43.36 3.63 -0.27
N SER A 12 -43.54 4.78 0.35
CA SER A 12 -42.71 5.95 0.50
C SER A 12 -41.35 5.69 1.15
N SER A 13 -40.32 6.20 0.48
CA SER A 13 -39.20 7.00 1.03
C SER A 13 -38.84 6.87 2.51
N LEU A 14 -37.75 6.16 2.81
CA LEU A 14 -36.92 6.41 3.99
C LEU A 14 -35.60 7.01 3.51
N SER A 15 -35.54 8.34 3.55
CA SER A 15 -34.35 9.14 3.31
C SER A 15 -33.55 9.20 4.61
N ALA A 16 -32.47 8.43 4.70
CA ALA A 16 -31.49 8.56 5.78
C ALA A 16 -30.53 9.70 5.42
N SER A 17 -30.69 10.83 6.11
CA SER A 17 -29.87 12.03 5.99
C SER A 17 -28.45 11.78 6.52
N LEU A 18 -27.50 11.62 5.61
CA LEU A 18 -26.07 11.73 5.91
C LEU A 18 -25.70 13.22 6.02
N PRO A 19 -25.05 13.68 7.09
CA PRO A 19 -24.58 15.06 7.17
C PRO A 19 -23.38 15.28 6.23
N SER A 20 -23.58 16.18 5.27
CA SER A 20 -22.56 16.70 4.35
C SER A 20 -21.44 17.43 5.11
N PRO A 21 -20.15 17.22 4.77
CA PRO A 21 -19.07 18.05 5.29
C PRO A 21 -19.04 19.39 4.53
N SER A 22 -19.55 20.44 5.16
CA SER A 22 -19.37 21.81 4.69
C SER A 22 -17.90 22.22 4.85
N ARG A 23 -17.29 22.53 3.71
CA ARG A 23 -15.95 23.12 3.61
C ARG A 23 -16.11 24.63 3.70
N ALA A 24 -15.65 25.23 4.81
CA ALA A 24 -15.47 26.67 4.94
C ALA A 24 -14.00 26.99 5.30
N PRO A 25 -13.45 28.12 4.81
CA PRO A 25 -12.02 28.40 4.85
C PRO A 25 -11.57 28.89 6.23
N ALA A 26 -10.58 28.22 6.82
CA ALA A 26 -9.91 28.72 8.02
C ALA A 26 -9.02 29.91 7.65
N SER A 27 -9.37 31.08 8.18
CA SER A 27 -8.56 32.29 8.15
C SER A 27 -7.29 32.10 8.98
N LEU A 28 -6.16 32.54 8.44
CA LEU A 28 -4.86 32.58 9.11
C LEU A 28 -4.91 33.63 10.23
N SER A 29 -5.05 33.17 11.47
CA SER A 29 -4.79 33.97 12.67
C SER A 29 -3.41 33.62 13.22
N LEU A 30 -2.44 34.52 13.03
CA LEU A 30 -1.14 34.47 13.68
C LEU A 30 -1.32 34.84 15.16
N ARG A 31 -1.39 33.84 16.05
CA ARG A 31 -1.28 34.05 17.49
C ARG A 31 0.13 33.71 17.94
N ALA A 32 0.92 34.75 18.22
CA ALA A 32 2.21 34.63 18.87
C ALA A 32 2.03 34.07 20.28
N VAL A 33 2.63 32.91 20.56
CA VAL A 33 2.64 32.29 21.89
C VAL A 33 4.09 32.28 22.38
N ALA A 34 4.37 33.13 23.36
CA ALA A 34 5.61 33.10 24.14
C ALA A 34 5.62 31.85 25.06
N PRO A 35 6.78 31.22 25.32
CA PRO A 35 6.84 30.04 26.17
C PRO A 35 6.93 30.45 27.63
N GLN A 36 5.87 30.23 28.42
CA GLN A 36 5.98 30.17 29.87
C GLN A 36 6.04 28.70 30.29
N ALA A 37 7.21 28.28 30.76
CA ALA A 37 7.44 26.99 31.39
C ALA A 37 6.73 26.95 32.76
N ARG A 38 5.78 26.02 32.93
CA ARG A 38 5.31 25.60 34.26
C ARG A 38 5.38 24.08 34.34
N LEU A 39 6.35 23.60 35.12
CA LEU A 39 6.43 22.22 35.57
C LEU A 39 5.46 22.07 36.75
N SER A 40 4.47 21.20 36.62
CA SER A 40 3.73 20.67 37.78
C SER A 40 3.63 19.16 37.66
N THR A 41 4.46 18.51 38.46
CA THR A 41 4.46 17.09 38.78
C THR A 41 3.34 16.84 39.78
N SER A 42 2.40 15.94 39.48
CA SER A 42 1.51 15.38 40.50
C SER A 42 1.40 13.85 40.36
N TYR A 43 2.00 13.22 41.35
CA TYR A 43 1.79 11.93 41.99
C TYR A 43 0.59 11.10 41.50
N ALA A 44 0.88 9.90 40.97
CA ALA A 44 -0.02 8.76 41.03
C ALA A 44 0.81 7.52 41.41
N ALA A 45 0.51 7.00 42.59
CA ALA A 45 1.17 5.89 43.25
C ALA A 45 0.67 4.55 42.68
N PHE A 46 1.61 3.65 42.37
CA PHE A 46 1.39 2.21 42.32
C PHE A 46 2.50 1.54 43.14
N PRO A 47 2.19 0.78 44.20
CA PRO A 47 3.20 0.16 45.03
C PRO A 47 3.49 -1.28 44.60
N ILE A 48 4.60 -1.80 45.16
CA ILE A 48 5.02 -3.20 45.30
C ILE A 48 6.13 -3.63 44.32
N GLY A 49 7.34 -3.77 44.87
CA GLY A 49 8.46 -4.50 44.25
C GLY A 49 9.81 -3.84 44.42
N GLY A 50 10.26 -3.64 45.66
CA GLY A 50 11.58 -3.06 45.96
C GLY A 50 12.73 -4.05 45.77
N PHE A 51 13.79 -3.60 45.11
CA PHE A 51 15.17 -4.04 45.36
C PHE A 51 16.14 -2.90 45.03
N GLY A 52 16.96 -2.54 46.01
CA GLY A 52 18.31 -2.01 45.79
C GLY A 52 18.45 -0.53 45.44
N ALA A 53 18.48 0.31 46.46
CA ALA A 53 19.01 1.66 46.36
C ALA A 53 20.51 1.66 46.04
N SER A 54 20.92 2.45 45.04
CA SER A 54 22.23 3.10 45.02
C SER A 54 22.09 4.42 44.27
N PRO A 55 22.05 5.58 44.96
CA PRO A 55 22.00 6.87 44.30
C PRO A 55 23.45 7.26 43.98
N SER A 56 23.97 6.84 42.84
CA SER A 56 25.12 7.57 42.28
C SER A 56 24.60 8.95 41.92
N THR A 57 24.92 9.94 42.74
CA THR A 57 24.76 11.37 42.49
C THR A 57 25.63 11.78 41.29
N GLY A 58 25.27 11.28 40.11
CA GLY A 58 25.78 11.76 38.84
C GLY A 58 25.06 13.07 38.54
N ARG A 59 25.65 14.18 38.98
CA ARG A 59 25.30 15.53 38.54
C ARG A 59 25.00 15.47 37.04
N LEU A 60 23.74 15.64 36.66
CA LEU A 60 23.35 16.15 35.36
C LEU A 60 23.95 17.55 35.28
N ARG A 61 25.25 17.62 34.95
CA ARG A 61 25.85 18.83 34.43
C ARG A 61 25.02 19.12 33.20
N ARG A 62 24.13 20.12 33.32
CA ARG A 62 23.73 20.95 32.20
C ARG A 62 25.03 21.32 31.52
N ARG A 63 25.43 20.53 30.51
CA ARG A 63 26.44 20.93 29.56
C ARG A 63 25.76 22.08 28.86
N GLY A 64 26.01 23.29 29.36
CA GLY A 64 25.80 24.49 28.60
C GLY A 64 26.39 24.19 27.23
N LEU A 65 25.61 24.43 26.19
CA LEU A 65 26.12 24.44 24.84
C LEU A 65 27.12 25.61 24.81
N GLN A 66 28.35 25.37 25.27
CA GLN A 66 29.47 26.24 24.97
C GLN A 66 29.66 26.06 23.48
N VAL A 67 29.05 26.97 22.72
CA VAL A 67 29.46 27.24 21.36
C VAL A 67 30.85 27.85 21.48
N VAL A 68 31.85 26.98 21.60
CA VAL A 68 33.22 27.35 21.28
C VAL A 68 33.14 27.69 19.80
N CYS A 69 33.26 28.97 19.46
CA CYS A 69 33.64 29.39 18.13
C CYS A 69 35.03 28.81 17.87
N ALA A 70 35.08 27.52 17.52
CA ALA A 70 36.20 26.96 16.82
C ALA A 70 36.27 27.75 15.52
N ALA A 71 37.32 28.57 15.39
CA ALA A 71 37.67 29.20 14.12
C ALA A 71 37.48 28.15 13.02
N GLU A 72 36.67 28.48 11.99
CA GLU A 72 36.42 27.56 10.89
C GLU A 72 37.78 27.09 10.37
N PRO A 73 38.10 25.78 10.43
CA PRO A 73 39.34 25.31 9.81
C PRO A 73 39.29 25.75 8.34
N PRO A 74 40.42 26.25 7.79
CA PRO A 74 40.45 26.71 6.40
C PRO A 74 39.87 25.59 5.53
N LYS A 75 38.88 25.93 4.70
CA LYS A 75 38.28 24.99 3.73
C LYS A 75 39.27 24.74 2.58
N THR A 76 40.50 24.34 2.91
CA THR A 76 41.53 23.87 1.98
C THR A 76 41.25 22.40 1.68
N GLY A 77 40.26 22.18 0.82
CA GLY A 77 39.92 20.85 0.32
C GLY A 77 38.48 20.79 -0.20
N ARG A 78 38.28 20.28 -1.43
CA ARG A 78 36.96 20.01 -2.00
C ARG A 78 36.22 19.04 -1.09
N GLN A 79 35.22 19.52 -0.35
CA GLN A 79 34.39 18.67 0.51
C GLN A 79 33.56 17.68 -0.34
N PRO A 80 33.50 16.39 0.02
CA PRO A 80 32.65 15.46 -0.69
C PRO A 80 31.18 15.80 -0.45
N ASP A 81 30.49 16.29 -1.48
CA ASP A 81 29.06 16.60 -1.46
C ASP A 81 28.22 15.32 -1.32
N SER A 82 28.05 14.84 -0.09
CA SER A 82 27.28 13.63 0.24
C SER A 82 25.83 13.72 -0.25
N VAL A 83 25.24 14.92 -0.21
CA VAL A 83 23.90 15.23 -0.71
C VAL A 83 23.82 14.99 -2.23
N LYS A 84 24.69 15.63 -3.02
CA LYS A 84 24.73 15.49 -4.48
C LYS A 84 24.96 14.03 -4.90
N LYS A 85 25.75 13.27 -4.13
CA LYS A 85 25.93 11.83 -4.37
C LYS A 85 24.62 11.06 -4.18
N ARG A 86 23.87 11.32 -3.12
CA ARG A 86 22.59 10.65 -2.84
C ARG A 86 21.53 10.97 -3.88
N GLU A 87 21.46 12.21 -4.35
CA GLU A 87 20.58 12.62 -5.45
C GLU A 87 20.86 11.80 -6.71
N ARG A 88 22.12 11.75 -7.16
CA ARG A 88 22.53 10.95 -8.34
C ARG A 88 22.20 9.46 -8.18
N GLN A 89 22.41 8.91 -6.99
CA GLN A 89 22.06 7.51 -6.70
C GLN A 89 20.55 7.30 -6.79
N ASN A 90 19.77 8.16 -6.15
CA ASN A 90 18.32 8.10 -6.14
C ASN A 90 17.75 8.20 -7.55
N ASP A 91 18.24 9.09 -8.40
CA ASP A 91 17.79 9.20 -9.79
C ASP A 91 18.04 7.91 -10.57
N ARG A 92 19.25 7.34 -10.43
CA ARG A 92 19.59 6.05 -11.06
C ARG A 92 18.70 4.92 -10.56
N HIS A 93 18.44 4.83 -9.25
CA HIS A 93 17.57 3.82 -8.68
C HIS A 93 16.10 4.03 -9.09
N ARG A 94 15.64 5.28 -9.14
CA ARG A 94 14.29 5.66 -9.57
C ARG A 94 14.02 5.22 -10.99
N ILE A 95 14.91 5.55 -11.93
CA ILE A 95 14.75 5.20 -13.36
C ILE A 95 14.69 3.68 -13.54
N ARG A 96 15.64 2.93 -12.96
CA ARG A 96 15.66 1.47 -13.07
C ARG A 96 14.45 0.80 -12.43
N ASN A 97 14.03 1.26 -11.25
CA ASN A 97 12.87 0.70 -10.55
C ASN A 97 11.56 1.07 -11.24
N HIS A 98 11.48 2.27 -11.82
CA HIS A 98 10.35 2.69 -12.63
C HIS A 98 10.18 1.79 -13.85
N ALA A 99 11.26 1.55 -14.60
CA ALA A 99 11.23 0.68 -15.78
C ALA A 99 10.74 -0.74 -15.46
N ARG A 100 11.29 -1.38 -14.42
CA ARG A 100 10.86 -2.74 -13.99
C ARG A 100 9.40 -2.77 -13.52
N LYS A 101 8.98 -1.78 -12.72
CA LYS A 101 7.57 -1.65 -12.29
C LYS A 101 6.64 -1.40 -13.47
N ALA A 102 7.07 -0.64 -14.47
CA ALA A 102 6.29 -0.37 -15.67
C ALA A 102 6.15 -1.63 -16.53
N GLU A 103 7.24 -2.36 -16.79
CA GLU A 103 7.23 -3.63 -17.54
C GLU A 103 6.25 -4.63 -16.92
N MET A 104 6.36 -4.87 -15.61
CA MET A 104 5.48 -5.82 -14.95
C MET A 104 4.02 -5.32 -14.96
N ARG A 105 3.75 -4.01 -14.82
CA ARG A 105 2.39 -3.45 -14.93
C ARG A 105 1.81 -3.64 -16.33
N THR A 106 2.61 -3.45 -17.38
CA THR A 106 2.13 -3.62 -18.77
C THR A 106 1.83 -5.07 -19.08
N ARG A 107 2.70 -6.03 -18.69
CA ARG A 107 2.45 -7.48 -18.83
C ARG A 107 1.16 -7.88 -18.10
N MET A 108 0.96 -7.44 -16.86
CA MET A 108 -0.29 -7.69 -16.12
C MET A 108 -1.52 -7.10 -16.81
N LYS A 109 -1.43 -5.88 -17.35
CA LYS A 109 -2.54 -5.21 -18.06
C LYS A 109 -2.90 -5.97 -19.34
N LYS A 110 -1.93 -6.55 -20.05
CA LYS A 110 -2.19 -7.42 -21.22
C LYS A 110 -3.01 -8.64 -20.82
N VAL A 111 -2.64 -9.33 -19.74
CA VAL A 111 -3.40 -10.48 -19.21
C VAL A 111 -4.83 -10.06 -18.85
N PHE A 112 -5.01 -8.96 -18.12
CA PHE A 112 -6.36 -8.52 -17.75
C PHE A 112 -7.23 -8.15 -18.95
N ARG A 113 -6.66 -7.51 -19.97
CA ARG A 113 -7.37 -7.21 -21.22
C ARG A 113 -7.78 -8.49 -21.96
N ALA A 114 -6.91 -9.51 -21.99
CA ALA A 114 -7.24 -10.80 -22.60
C ALA A 114 -8.37 -11.52 -21.84
N LEU A 115 -8.28 -11.56 -20.51
CA LEU A 115 -9.32 -12.14 -19.65
C LEU A 115 -10.67 -11.39 -19.77
N GLU A 116 -10.66 -10.05 -19.87
CA GLU A 116 -11.87 -9.25 -20.09
C GLU A 116 -12.51 -9.51 -21.45
N LYS A 117 -11.70 -9.75 -22.50
CA LYS A 117 -12.21 -10.16 -23.82
C LYS A 117 -12.84 -11.55 -23.75
N LEU A 118 -12.16 -12.50 -23.11
CA LEU A 118 -12.67 -13.87 -22.95
C LEU A 118 -14.00 -13.90 -22.18
N ARG A 119 -14.14 -13.07 -21.14
CA ARG A 119 -15.39 -12.93 -20.38
C ARG A 119 -16.57 -12.43 -21.22
N LYS A 120 -16.32 -11.63 -22.27
CA LYS A 120 -17.37 -11.04 -23.12
C LYS A 120 -17.77 -11.92 -24.29
N LYS A 121 -16.88 -12.80 -24.77
CA LYS A 121 -17.15 -13.72 -25.87
C LYS A 121 -17.99 -14.89 -25.35
N ALA A 122 -19.08 -15.24 -26.05
CA ALA A 122 -19.93 -16.38 -25.71
C ALA A 122 -19.34 -17.72 -26.17
N ASP A 123 -18.49 -17.72 -27.21
CA ASP A 123 -17.89 -18.91 -27.83
C ASP A 123 -16.40 -18.99 -27.51
N ALA A 124 -16.08 -19.26 -26.24
CA ALA A 124 -14.70 -19.42 -25.81
C ALA A 124 -14.18 -20.83 -26.14
N GLN A 125 -13.16 -20.91 -27.00
CA GLN A 125 -12.41 -22.13 -27.28
C GLN A 125 -11.31 -22.35 -26.22
N PRO A 126 -10.95 -23.62 -25.91
CA PRO A 126 -9.89 -23.94 -24.96
C PRO A 126 -8.52 -23.41 -25.39
N GLU A 127 -8.31 -23.19 -26.69
CA GLU A 127 -7.07 -22.66 -27.26
C GLU A 127 -6.74 -21.24 -26.77
N GLU A 128 -7.75 -20.38 -26.57
CA GLU A 128 -7.55 -19.00 -26.07
C GLU A 128 -6.99 -19.01 -24.63
N ILE A 129 -7.28 -20.05 -23.85
CA ILE A 129 -6.75 -20.19 -22.48
C ILE A 129 -5.24 -20.45 -22.52
N ILE A 130 -4.77 -21.30 -23.43
CA ILE A 130 -3.36 -21.67 -23.56
C ILE A 130 -2.52 -20.42 -23.88
N GLU A 131 -3.02 -19.54 -24.74
CA GLU A 131 -2.39 -18.24 -25.02
C GLU A 131 -2.34 -17.34 -23.78
N ILE A 132 -3.43 -17.30 -23.00
CA ILE A 132 -3.50 -16.53 -21.76
C ILE A 132 -2.52 -17.08 -20.73
N GLU A 133 -2.36 -18.39 -20.63
CA GLU A 133 -1.39 -19.03 -19.73
C GLU A 133 0.06 -18.69 -20.11
N LYS A 134 0.37 -18.66 -21.41
CA LYS A 134 1.66 -18.15 -21.90
C LYS A 134 1.87 -16.71 -21.44
N MET A 135 0.89 -15.82 -21.61
CA MET A 135 0.98 -14.43 -21.12
C MET A 135 1.10 -14.33 -19.58
N ILE A 136 0.44 -15.22 -18.83
CA ILE A 136 0.57 -15.30 -17.37
C ILE A 136 1.98 -15.70 -16.97
N SER A 137 2.58 -16.67 -17.66
CA SER A 137 3.96 -17.12 -17.40
C SER A 137 4.97 -15.97 -17.56
N GLU A 138 4.80 -15.14 -18.60
CA GLU A 138 5.60 -13.94 -18.80
C GLU A 138 5.39 -12.90 -17.70
N ALA A 139 4.14 -12.71 -17.27
CA ALA A 139 3.82 -11.79 -16.17
C ALA A 139 4.47 -12.25 -14.85
N TYR A 140 4.45 -13.54 -14.55
CA TYR A 140 5.12 -14.10 -13.37
C TYR A 140 6.63 -13.91 -13.43
N LYS A 141 7.26 -14.18 -14.58
CA LYS A 141 8.69 -13.90 -14.79
C LYS A 141 9.03 -12.42 -14.52
N ALA A 142 8.19 -11.48 -14.98
CA ALA A 142 8.39 -10.05 -14.74
C ALA A 142 8.19 -9.67 -13.26
N ILE A 143 7.19 -10.24 -12.57
CA ILE A 143 6.96 -10.03 -11.13
C ILE A 143 8.18 -10.52 -10.34
N ASP A 144 8.66 -11.73 -10.60
CA ASP A 144 9.74 -12.35 -9.83
C ASP A 144 11.09 -11.66 -10.05
N LYS A 145 11.37 -11.22 -11.27
CA LYS A 145 12.52 -10.35 -11.54
C LYS A 145 12.44 -9.04 -10.76
N THR A 146 11.25 -8.44 -10.65
CA THR A 146 11.06 -7.19 -9.91
C THR A 146 11.26 -7.38 -8.40
N VAL A 147 10.82 -8.52 -7.86
CA VAL A 147 11.03 -8.91 -6.44
C VAL A 147 12.49 -9.22 -6.17
N LYS A 148 13.16 -10.02 -7.03
CA LYS A 148 14.58 -10.39 -6.90
C LYS A 148 15.50 -9.17 -6.84
N VAL A 149 15.20 -8.15 -7.64
CA VAL A 149 15.96 -6.89 -7.66
C VAL A 149 15.71 -6.01 -6.43
N GLY A 150 14.65 -6.27 -5.65
CA GLY A 150 14.26 -5.45 -4.51
C GLY A 150 13.53 -4.16 -4.89
N ALA A 151 13.03 -4.05 -6.12
CA ALA A 151 12.20 -2.90 -6.51
C ALA A 151 10.79 -2.95 -5.86
N MET A 152 10.38 -4.13 -5.39
CA MET A 152 9.12 -4.38 -4.69
C MET A 152 9.30 -5.49 -3.64
N HIS A 153 8.54 -5.43 -2.55
CA HIS A 153 8.54 -6.44 -1.50
C HIS A 153 7.86 -7.75 -1.93
N ARG A 154 8.31 -8.89 -1.38
CA ARG A 154 7.83 -10.25 -1.70
C ARG A 154 6.31 -10.38 -1.59
N ASN A 155 5.72 -9.95 -0.47
CA ASN A 155 4.26 -10.02 -0.25
C ASN A 155 3.48 -9.25 -1.34
N THR A 156 4.00 -8.11 -1.80
CA THR A 156 3.35 -7.35 -2.87
C THR A 156 3.42 -8.10 -4.21
N GLY A 157 4.51 -8.84 -4.45
CA GLY A 157 4.61 -9.79 -5.57
C GLY A 157 3.58 -10.91 -5.46
N ASP A 158 3.46 -11.54 -4.29
CA ASP A 158 2.53 -12.63 -4.02
C ASP A 158 1.07 -12.19 -4.18
N HIS A 159 0.72 -11.00 -3.69
CA HIS A 159 -0.60 -10.41 -3.92
C HIS A 159 -0.90 -10.20 -5.42
N ARG A 160 0.10 -9.83 -6.23
CA ARG A 160 -0.08 -9.66 -7.69
C ARG A 160 -0.27 -11.00 -8.40
N LYS A 161 0.49 -12.03 -8.01
CA LYS A 161 0.30 -13.40 -8.51
C LYS A 161 -1.07 -13.94 -8.13
N SER A 162 -1.44 -13.83 -6.86
CA SER A 162 -2.76 -14.23 -6.35
C SER A 162 -3.89 -13.54 -7.11
N ARG A 163 -3.76 -12.24 -7.41
CA ARG A 163 -4.77 -11.50 -8.18
C ARG A 163 -4.95 -12.04 -9.62
N LEU A 164 -3.87 -12.39 -10.30
CA LEU A 164 -3.94 -12.99 -11.64
C LEU A 164 -4.61 -14.37 -11.59
N ALA A 165 -4.18 -15.22 -10.65
CA ALA A 165 -4.74 -16.55 -10.46
C ALA A 165 -6.25 -16.52 -10.12
N ARG A 166 -6.66 -15.63 -9.20
CA ARG A 166 -8.08 -15.47 -8.83
C ARG A 166 -8.94 -15.07 -10.02
N ARG A 167 -8.46 -14.16 -10.88
CA ARG A 167 -9.21 -13.73 -12.06
C ARG A 167 -9.32 -14.82 -13.12
N LYS A 168 -8.26 -15.62 -13.33
CA LYS A 168 -8.30 -16.80 -14.20
C LYS A 168 -9.36 -17.79 -13.72
N LYS A 169 -9.27 -18.19 -12.43
CA LYS A 169 -10.21 -19.12 -11.80
C LYS A 169 -11.66 -18.64 -11.88
N ALA A 170 -11.92 -17.34 -11.67
CA ALA A 170 -13.27 -16.80 -11.76
C ALA A 170 -13.88 -17.00 -13.15
N ILE A 171 -13.09 -16.87 -14.22
CA ILE A 171 -13.58 -17.09 -15.59
C ILE A 171 -13.80 -18.58 -15.86
N GLU A 172 -12.90 -19.44 -15.39
CA GLU A 172 -13.06 -20.90 -15.49
C GLU A 172 -14.35 -21.38 -14.80
N ILE A 173 -14.70 -20.80 -13.64
CA ILE A 173 -15.95 -21.08 -12.92
C ILE A 173 -17.16 -20.57 -13.70
N ILE A 174 -17.13 -19.32 -14.18
CA ILE A 174 -18.24 -18.75 -14.96
C ILE A 174 -18.53 -19.57 -16.21
N ARG A 175 -17.49 -20.11 -16.85
CA ARG A 175 -17.62 -20.95 -18.04
C ARG A 175 -17.97 -22.41 -17.73
N GLY A 176 -17.87 -22.82 -16.47
CA GLY A 176 -18.16 -24.20 -16.03
C GLY A 176 -17.03 -25.20 -16.29
N TRP A 177 -15.81 -24.75 -16.61
CA TRP A 177 -14.65 -25.63 -16.79
C TRP A 177 -14.00 -26.04 -15.47
N TYR A 178 -14.30 -25.31 -14.40
CA TYR A 178 -13.82 -25.63 -13.06
C TYR A 178 -14.96 -25.51 -12.07
N VAL A 179 -15.24 -26.60 -11.35
CA VAL A 179 -16.15 -26.62 -10.22
C VAL A 179 -15.31 -26.72 -8.95
N PRO A 180 -15.28 -25.67 -8.10
CA PRO A 180 -14.60 -25.77 -6.82
C PRO A 180 -15.28 -26.84 -5.97
N ASN A 181 -14.48 -27.74 -5.38
CA ASN A 181 -14.93 -28.88 -4.56
C ASN A 181 -15.63 -30.02 -5.33
N ALA A 182 -15.24 -30.31 -6.58
CA ALA A 182 -15.52 -31.63 -7.12
C ALA A 182 -14.84 -32.68 -6.22
N GLU A 183 -15.64 -33.44 -5.45
CA GLU A 183 -15.15 -34.69 -4.85
C GLU A 183 -14.53 -35.52 -5.98
N PRO A 184 -13.34 -36.11 -5.77
CA PRO A 184 -12.70 -36.91 -6.81
C PRO A 184 -13.72 -37.97 -7.22
N ALA A 185 -14.20 -37.87 -8.47
CA ALA A 185 -15.15 -38.82 -9.03
C ALA A 185 -14.70 -40.21 -8.66
N ALA A 186 -15.56 -40.94 -7.93
CA ALA A 186 -15.30 -42.27 -7.40
C ALA A 186 -14.51 -43.07 -8.44
N ALA A 187 -13.22 -43.28 -8.15
CA ALA A 187 -12.37 -44.13 -8.96
C ALA A 187 -12.95 -45.54 -8.84
N ALA A 188 -13.58 -45.98 -9.92
CA ALA A 188 -14.04 -47.35 -10.11
C ALA A 188 -12.85 -48.30 -10.32
#